data_AF-A0A7S4LIC1-F1
#
_entry.id   AF-A0A7S4LIC1-F1
#
_cell.length_a   1.000
_cell.length_b   1.000
_cell.length_c   1.000
_cell.angle_alpha   90.00
_cell.angle_beta   90.00
_cell.angle_gamma   90.00
#
_symmetry.space_group_name_H-M   'P 1'
#
loop_
_entity.id
_entity.type
_entity.pdbx_description
1 polymer ?
#
loop_
_entity_poly.entity_id
_entity_poly.type
_entity_poly.pdbx_seq_one_letter_code
_entity_poly.pdbx_strand_id
1 'polypeptide(L)'
;SKEEQAEASCSQWPIHVLSLPWKLLFALTPPCYLAGGWLTFVVALLFIALLTALVGELAEFFGCVIGLHNSITAITFVALGTSLPDTFASMTACRDSPYADDCIGNITGSNAVNVFLGIGLPWFIASIYWRVQGPTDEWKQRYGKGSKYHELDLEGHYPDGGFAVPAGDLAYSVLIFSVCS
;
A
#
# COMPACT_ATOMS: atom_id res chain seq x y z
N SER A 1 -9.80 3.54 33.07
CA SER A 1 -10.22 3.59 34.50
C SER A 1 -9.21 4.42 35.30
N LYS A 2 -9.52 4.99 36.47
CA LYS A 2 -8.57 5.81 37.28
C LYS A 2 -7.32 5.03 37.75
N GLU A 3 -7.31 3.71 37.58
CA GLU A 3 -6.15 2.83 37.83
C GLU A 3 -5.13 2.82 36.67
N GLU A 4 -5.50 3.20 35.45
CA GLU A 4 -4.58 3.26 34.29
C GLU A 4 -3.63 4.47 34.31
N GLN A 5 -3.97 5.51 35.08
CA GLN A 5 -3.14 6.72 35.20
C GLN A 5 -2.07 6.60 36.29
N ALA A 6 -2.14 5.59 37.17
CA ALA A 6 -1.26 5.44 38.32
C ALA A 6 0.05 4.68 38.02
N GLU A 7 0.11 3.91 36.93
CA GLU A 7 1.31 3.18 36.47
C GLU A 7 2.01 3.84 35.28
N ALA A 8 2.02 5.18 35.19
CA ALA A 8 2.91 5.90 34.28
C ALA A 8 4.38 5.80 34.78
N SER A 9 4.92 4.60 34.76
CA SER A 9 6.29 4.24 35.12
C SER A 9 7.29 4.96 34.21
N CYS A 10 8.43 5.39 34.76
CA CYS A 10 9.54 6.03 34.02
C CYS A 10 9.94 5.32 32.71
N SER A 11 9.61 4.04 32.54
CA SER A 11 9.86 3.30 31.29
C SER A 11 8.94 3.68 30.12
N GLN A 12 7.82 4.37 30.34
CA GLN A 12 6.92 4.83 29.27
C GLN A 12 7.28 6.21 28.71
N TRP A 13 8.13 6.97 29.42
CA TRP A 13 8.56 8.31 28.99
C TRP A 13 9.29 8.32 27.64
N PRO A 14 10.21 7.37 27.33
CA PRO A 14 10.85 7.31 26.02
C PRO A 14 9.84 7.07 24.88
N ILE A 15 8.82 6.24 25.10
CA ILE A 15 7.77 5.95 24.11
C ILE A 15 6.92 7.20 23.87
N HIS A 16 6.64 7.98 24.92
CA HIS A 16 5.94 9.25 24.76
C HIS A 16 6.74 10.27 23.97
N VAL A 17 8.03 10.45 24.28
CA VAL A 17 8.89 11.40 23.54
C VAL A 17 9.08 10.99 22.09
N LEU A 18 9.28 9.69 21.83
CA LEU A 18 9.42 9.16 20.47
C LEU A 18 8.13 9.29 19.65
N SER A 19 6.96 9.22 20.30
CA SER A 19 5.66 9.39 19.63
C SER A 19 5.21 10.85 19.51
N LEU A 20 5.87 11.82 20.13
CA LEU A 20 5.51 13.24 20.03
C LEU A 20 5.48 13.79 18.59
N PRO A 21 6.48 13.53 17.73
CA PRO A 21 6.44 13.99 16.35
C PRO A 21 5.23 13.43 15.60
N TRP A 22 4.91 12.16 15.84
CA TRP A 22 3.74 11.49 15.26
C TRP A 22 2.45 12.12 15.79
N LYS A 23 2.32 12.30 17.11
CA LYS A 23 1.14 12.95 17.71
C LYS A 23 0.91 14.37 17.19
N LEU A 24 1.97 15.14 16.97
CA LEU A 24 1.89 16.48 16.39
C LEU A 24 1.51 16.45 14.91
N LEU A 25 2.04 15.48 14.15
CA LEU A 25 1.68 15.26 12.76
C LEU A 25 0.19 14.91 12.61
N PHE A 26 -0.31 13.97 13.43
CA PHE A 26 -1.72 13.55 13.42
C PHE A 26 -2.66 14.51 14.16
N ALA A 27 -2.15 15.48 14.91
CA ALA A 27 -2.98 16.58 15.44
C ALA A 27 -3.50 17.51 14.33
N LEU A 28 -2.88 17.47 13.15
CA LEU A 28 -3.35 18.21 11.96
C LEU A 28 -4.58 17.56 11.31
N THR A 29 -4.93 16.32 11.69
CA THR A 29 -6.14 15.67 11.19
C THR A 29 -7.36 16.34 11.84
N PRO A 30 -8.29 16.90 11.04
CA PRO A 30 -9.44 17.62 11.59
C PRO A 30 -10.35 16.67 12.38
N PRO A 31 -11.03 17.16 13.44
CA PRO A 31 -11.84 16.30 14.29
C PRO A 31 -13.08 15.75 13.57
N CYS A 32 -13.45 14.50 13.88
CA CYS A 32 -14.47 13.71 13.17
C CYS A 32 -15.89 14.30 13.20
N TYR A 33 -16.17 15.32 14.02
CA TYR A 33 -17.47 15.97 14.08
C TYR A 33 -17.67 17.04 12.99
N LEU A 34 -16.60 17.47 12.31
CA LEU A 34 -16.68 18.44 11.23
C LEU A 34 -17.12 17.77 9.93
N ALA A 35 -18.09 18.38 9.23
CA ALA A 35 -18.59 17.91 7.93
C ALA A 35 -19.01 16.43 7.88
N GLY A 36 -19.54 15.89 8.99
CA GLY A 36 -19.98 14.49 9.07
C GLY A 36 -18.85 13.46 8.95
N GLY A 37 -17.60 13.85 9.25
CA GLY A 37 -16.43 12.96 9.21
C GLY A 37 -15.76 12.82 7.84
N TRP A 38 -16.37 13.33 6.76
CA TRP A 38 -15.81 13.28 5.41
C TRP A 38 -14.49 14.05 5.28
N LEU A 39 -14.40 15.20 5.96
CA LEU A 39 -13.16 16.00 5.95
C LEU A 39 -12.01 15.23 6.60
N THR A 40 -12.25 14.60 7.75
CA THR A 40 -11.27 13.77 8.44
C THR A 40 -10.84 12.59 7.59
N PHE A 41 -11.79 11.94 6.91
CA PHE A 41 -11.50 10.82 6.01
C PHE A 41 -10.57 11.22 4.85
N VAL A 42 -10.88 12.30 4.14
CA VAL A 42 -10.06 12.77 3.01
C VAL A 42 -8.66 13.21 3.47
N VAL A 43 -8.58 13.95 4.57
CA VAL A 43 -7.28 14.39 5.12
C VAL A 43 -6.45 13.19 5.58
N ALA A 44 -7.06 12.18 6.21
CA ALA A 44 -6.37 10.95 6.59
C ALA A 44 -5.83 10.19 5.38
N LEU A 45 -6.62 10.06 4.30
CA LEU A 45 -6.16 9.44 3.05
C LEU A 45 -4.96 10.19 2.44
N LEU A 46 -4.98 11.51 2.44
CA LEU A 46 -3.86 12.33 1.95
C LEU A 46 -2.59 12.13 2.80
N PHE A 47 -2.73 12.07 4.13
CA PHE A 47 -1.61 11.80 5.02
C PHE A 47 -0.99 10.42 4.77
N ILE A 48 -1.83 9.38 4.64
CA ILE A 48 -1.37 8.03 4.32
C ILE A 48 -0.65 8.05 2.96
N ALA A 49 -1.23 8.65 1.93
CA ALA A 49 -0.60 8.74 0.61
C ALA A 49 0.77 9.44 0.64
N LEU A 50 0.89 10.56 1.36
CA LEU A 50 2.15 11.29 1.51
C LEU A 50 3.21 10.47 2.26
N LEU A 51 2.82 9.85 3.38
CA LEU A 51 3.71 9.02 4.19
C LEU A 51 4.18 7.80 3.40
N THR A 52 3.27 7.13 2.68
CA THR A 52 3.62 6.00 1.81
C THR A 52 4.57 6.42 0.70
N ALA A 53 4.39 7.60 0.08
CA ALA A 53 5.31 8.11 -0.92
C ALA A 53 6.72 8.36 -0.34
N LEU A 54 6.80 9.03 0.82
CA LEU A 54 8.07 9.30 1.50
C LEU A 54 8.78 8.01 1.90
N VAL A 55 8.06 7.04 2.47
CA VAL A 55 8.62 5.73 2.82
C VAL A 55 9.10 4.99 1.57
N GLY A 56 8.38 5.10 0.45
CA GLY A 56 8.79 4.53 -0.83
C GLY A 56 10.11 5.10 -1.35
N GLU A 57 10.28 6.42 -1.31
CA GLU A 57 11.53 7.09 -1.71
C GLU A 57 12.70 6.68 -0.81
N LEU A 58 12.49 6.61 0.51
CA LEU A 58 13.51 6.15 1.45
C LEU A 58 13.87 4.68 1.22
N ALA A 59 12.87 3.82 0.98
CA ALA A 59 13.07 2.40 0.69
C ALA A 59 13.88 2.18 -0.59
N GLU A 60 13.64 2.98 -1.64
CA GLU A 60 14.42 2.93 -2.88
C GLU A 60 15.87 3.36 -2.65
N PHE A 61 16.09 4.41 -1.86
CA PHE A 61 17.44 4.83 -1.46
C PHE A 61 18.18 3.74 -0.68
N PHE A 62 17.53 3.13 0.32
CA PHE A 62 18.11 2.00 1.06
C PHE A 62 18.38 0.78 0.18
N GLY A 63 17.48 0.47 -0.77
CA GLY A 63 17.67 -0.60 -1.74
C GLY A 63 18.92 -0.40 -2.61
N CYS A 64 19.15 0.84 -3.06
CA CYS A 64 20.35 1.20 -3.79
C CYS A 64 21.64 1.00 -2.97
N VAL A 65 21.62 1.33 -1.67
CA VAL A 65 22.79 1.18 -0.78
C VAL A 65 23.12 -0.29 -0.51
N ILE A 66 22.10 -1.15 -0.40
CA ILE A 66 22.26 -2.59 -0.11
C ILE A 66 22.49 -3.40 -1.40
N GLY A 67 22.28 -2.80 -2.57
CA GLY A 67 22.43 -3.47 -3.87
C GLY A 67 21.28 -4.43 -4.21
N LEU A 68 20.10 -4.24 -3.61
CA LEU A 68 18.89 -5.00 -3.96
C LEU A 68 18.17 -4.36 -5.15
N HIS A 69 17.48 -5.19 -5.92
CA HIS A 69 16.66 -4.73 -7.04
C HIS A 69 15.48 -3.88 -6.54
N ASN A 70 15.31 -2.67 -7.06
CA ASN A 70 14.30 -1.69 -6.58
C ASN A 70 12.87 -2.26 -6.55
N SER A 71 12.52 -3.17 -7.48
CA SER A 71 11.19 -3.80 -7.46
C SER A 71 10.97 -4.70 -6.24
N ILE A 72 12.01 -5.37 -5.75
CA ILE A 72 11.92 -6.28 -4.60
C ILE A 72 11.75 -5.49 -3.30
N THR A 73 12.54 -4.43 -3.13
CA THR A 73 12.44 -3.55 -1.95
C THR A 73 11.08 -2.85 -1.92
N ALA A 74 10.62 -2.29 -3.05
CA ALA A 74 9.30 -1.68 -3.14
C ALA A 74 8.17 -2.64 -2.75
N ILE A 75 8.16 -3.87 -3.30
CA ILE A 75 7.12 -4.87 -2.98
C ILE A 75 7.14 -5.25 -1.50
N THR A 76 8.33 -5.44 -0.92
CA THR A 76 8.47 -5.85 0.49
C THR A 76 7.98 -4.76 1.44
N PHE A 77 8.37 -3.50 1.21
CA PHE A 77 7.93 -2.39 2.05
C PHE A 77 6.45 -2.08 1.87
N VAL A 78 5.91 -2.20 0.65
CA VAL A 78 4.46 -2.03 0.40
C VAL A 78 3.66 -3.14 1.09
N ALA A 79 4.10 -4.40 1.00
CA ALA A 79 3.45 -5.51 1.68
C ALA A 79 3.47 -5.34 3.20
N LEU A 80 4.63 -5.01 3.78
CA LEU A 80 4.74 -4.75 5.22
C LEU A 80 3.94 -3.53 5.66
N GLY A 81 3.98 -2.45 4.87
CA GLY A 81 3.32 -1.18 5.18
C GLY A 81 1.79 -1.23 5.11
N THR A 82 1.22 -2.20 4.40
CA THR A 82 -0.24 -2.40 4.31
C THR A 82 -0.73 -3.44 5.31
N SER A 83 -0.05 -4.59 5.41
CA SER A 83 -0.46 -5.68 6.30
C SER A 83 -0.36 -5.33 7.80
N LEU A 84 0.65 -4.54 8.21
CA LEU A 84 0.80 -4.18 9.63
C LEU A 84 -0.37 -3.32 10.14
N PRO A 85 -0.73 -2.19 9.51
CA PRO A 85 -1.92 -1.43 9.88
C PRO A 85 -3.22 -2.24 9.82
N ASP A 86 -3.42 -3.05 8.76
CA ASP A 86 -4.62 -3.89 8.61
C ASP A 86 -4.74 -4.92 9.75
N THR A 87 -3.60 -5.48 10.17
CA THR A 87 -3.54 -6.42 11.31
C THR A 87 -3.87 -5.72 12.61
N PHE A 88 -3.32 -4.53 12.87
CA PHE A 88 -3.63 -3.75 14.08
C PHE A 88 -5.08 -3.28 14.12
N ALA A 89 -5.63 -2.83 12.99
CA ALA A 89 -7.04 -2.45 12.87
C ALA A 89 -7.95 -3.65 13.15
N SER A 90 -7.64 -4.81 12.57
CA SER A 90 -8.38 -6.06 12.80
C SER A 90 -8.29 -6.47 14.27
N MET A 91 -7.09 -6.50 14.85
CA MET A 91 -6.88 -6.85 16.25
C MET A 91 -7.68 -5.95 17.21
N THR A 92 -7.72 -4.64 16.92
CA THR A 92 -8.48 -3.67 17.71
C THR A 92 -9.98 -3.96 17.59
N ALA A 93 -10.50 -4.18 16.38
CA ALA A 93 -11.90 -4.56 16.16
C ALA A 93 -12.29 -5.86 16.87
N CYS A 94 -11.40 -6.87 16.92
CA CYS A 94 -11.67 -8.12 17.64
C CYS A 94 -11.63 -7.96 19.16
N ARG A 95 -10.87 -6.99 19.69
CA ARG A 95 -10.78 -6.72 21.14
C ARG A 95 -11.95 -5.89 21.65
N ASP A 96 -12.41 -4.94 20.85
CA ASP A 96 -13.45 -3.99 21.24
C ASP A 96 -14.86 -4.53 20.95
N SER A 97 -15.01 -5.51 20.06
CA SER A 97 -16.32 -6.07 19.73
C SER A 97 -16.74 -7.25 20.63
N PRO A 98 -17.94 -7.22 21.21
CA PRO A 98 -18.50 -8.36 21.97
C PRO A 98 -18.92 -9.55 21.08
N TYR A 99 -19.18 -9.31 19.79
CA TYR A 99 -19.53 -10.33 18.80
C TYR A 99 -18.54 -10.22 17.65
N ALA A 100 -17.87 -11.31 17.27
CA ALA A 100 -16.74 -11.30 16.32
C ALA A 100 -17.07 -10.80 14.89
N ASP A 101 -18.27 -10.28 14.64
CA ASP A 101 -18.76 -9.78 13.36
C ASP A 101 -17.91 -8.60 12.84
N ASP A 102 -17.56 -7.64 13.70
CA ASP A 102 -16.74 -6.48 13.32
C ASP A 102 -15.32 -6.90 12.89
N CYS A 103 -14.77 -7.91 13.56
CA CYS A 103 -13.47 -8.51 13.27
C CYS A 103 -13.48 -9.22 11.91
N ILE A 104 -14.50 -10.03 11.63
CA ILE A 104 -14.67 -10.73 10.35
C ILE A 104 -14.89 -9.73 9.20
N GLY A 105 -15.71 -8.70 9.45
CA GLY A 105 -15.97 -7.64 8.49
C GLY A 105 -14.70 -6.87 8.13
N ASN A 106 -13.88 -6.54 9.12
CA ASN A 106 -12.62 -5.82 8.89
C ASN A 106 -11.61 -6.66 8.11
N ILE A 107 -11.37 -7.92 8.51
CA ILE A 107 -10.41 -8.81 7.83
C ILE A 107 -10.83 -9.10 6.39
N THR A 108 -12.12 -9.38 6.17
CA THR A 108 -12.63 -9.68 4.83
C THR A 108 -12.65 -8.42 3.96
N GLY A 109 -13.04 -7.28 4.55
CA GLY A 109 -13.14 -6.00 3.86
C GLY A 109 -11.78 -5.45 3.43
N SER A 110 -10.78 -5.45 4.31
CA SER A 110 -9.44 -4.93 4.01
C SER A 110 -8.78 -5.74 2.88
N ASN A 111 -8.85 -7.07 2.94
CA ASN A 111 -8.34 -7.95 1.89
C ASN A 111 -9.05 -7.73 0.55
N ALA A 112 -10.37 -7.57 0.57
CA ALA A 112 -11.13 -7.25 -0.65
C ALA A 112 -10.68 -5.91 -1.26
N VAL A 113 -10.49 -4.87 -0.43
CA VAL A 113 -10.00 -3.56 -0.88
C VAL A 113 -8.59 -3.67 -1.47
N ASN A 114 -7.68 -4.42 -0.83
CA ASN A 114 -6.31 -4.60 -1.32
C ASN A 114 -6.28 -5.28 -2.70
N VAL A 115 -7.14 -6.26 -2.95
CA VAL A 115 -7.21 -6.93 -4.26
C VAL A 115 -7.93 -6.07 -5.30
N PHE A 116 -9.14 -5.60 -5.01
CA PHE A 116 -9.98 -4.92 -5.99
C PHE A 116 -9.53 -3.48 -6.25
N LEU A 117 -9.24 -2.72 -5.20
CA LEU A 117 -8.82 -1.32 -5.33
C LEU A 117 -7.30 -1.20 -5.42
N GLY A 118 -6.54 -2.04 -4.71
CA GLY A 118 -5.08 -1.99 -4.76
C GLY A 118 -4.50 -2.46 -6.10
N ILE A 119 -5.04 -3.55 -6.67
CA ILE A 119 -4.53 -4.13 -7.93
C ILE A 119 -5.52 -3.90 -9.08
N GLY A 120 -6.80 -4.16 -8.86
CA GLY A 120 -7.82 -4.11 -9.91
C GLY A 120 -8.02 -2.71 -10.50
N LEU A 121 -8.11 -1.67 -9.66
CA LEU A 121 -8.36 -0.31 -10.11
C LEU A 121 -7.19 0.28 -10.94
N PRO A 122 -5.91 0.21 -10.51
CA PRO A 122 -4.80 0.66 -11.35
C PRO A 122 -4.72 -0.10 -12.68
N TRP A 123 -4.96 -1.42 -12.67
CA TRP A 123 -4.95 -2.22 -13.90
C TRP A 123 -6.06 -1.80 -14.86
N PHE A 124 -7.26 -1.53 -14.35
CA PHE A 124 -8.38 -1.02 -15.15
C PHE A 124 -8.07 0.35 -15.76
N ILE A 125 -7.56 1.28 -14.97
CA ILE A 125 -7.17 2.62 -15.44
C ILE A 125 -6.07 2.52 -16.51
N ALA A 126 -5.03 1.71 -16.27
CA ALA A 126 -3.94 1.51 -17.22
C ALA A 126 -4.43 0.87 -18.52
N SER A 127 -5.32 -0.12 -18.44
CA SER A 127 -5.88 -0.79 -19.62
C SER A 127 -6.66 0.18 -20.51
N ILE A 128 -7.48 1.06 -19.91
CA ILE A 128 -8.19 2.11 -20.64
C ILE A 128 -7.22 3.13 -21.22
N TYR A 129 -6.26 3.60 -20.42
CA TYR A 129 -5.26 4.57 -20.86
C TYR A 129 -4.52 4.09 -22.11
N TRP A 130 -3.99 2.87 -22.10
CA TRP A 130 -3.25 2.31 -23.24
C TRP A 130 -4.15 2.01 -24.44
N ARG A 131 -5.43 1.69 -24.21
CA ARG A 131 -6.42 1.52 -25.29
C ARG A 131 -6.75 2.83 -26.00
N VAL A 132 -6.73 3.96 -25.28
CA VAL A 132 -7.04 5.28 -25.84
C VAL A 132 -5.80 5.94 -26.45
N GLN A 133 -4.65 5.82 -25.79
CA GLN A 133 -3.40 6.46 -26.24
C GLN A 133 -2.78 5.75 -27.45
N GLY A 134 -2.92 4.42 -27.54
CA GLY A 134 -2.29 3.60 -28.56
C GLY A 134 -0.79 3.31 -28.31
N PRO A 135 -0.11 2.62 -29.23
CA PRO A 135 1.26 2.17 -29.07
C PRO A 135 2.26 3.31 -29.33
N THR A 136 2.74 3.92 -28.25
CA THR A 136 3.80 4.94 -28.28
C THR A 136 5.16 4.34 -28.64
N ASP A 137 6.14 5.18 -28.97
CA ASP A 137 7.51 4.72 -29.26
C ASP A 137 8.15 4.04 -28.03
N GLU A 138 7.86 4.52 -26.81
CA GLU A 138 8.26 3.84 -25.56
C GLU A 138 7.60 2.46 -25.42
N TRP A 139 6.32 2.33 -25.77
CA TRP A 139 5.62 1.05 -25.74
C TRP A 139 6.26 0.04 -26.70
N LYS A 140 6.63 0.48 -27.90
CA LYS A 140 7.34 -0.35 -28.89
C LYS A 140 8.75 -0.72 -28.42
N GLN A 141 9.46 0.17 -27.72
CA GLN A 141 10.74 -0.21 -27.09
C GLN A 141 10.55 -1.25 -25.98
N ARG A 142 9.43 -1.21 -25.25
CA ARG A 142 9.14 -2.13 -24.15
C ARG A 142 8.63 -3.50 -24.62
N TYR A 143 7.86 -3.57 -25.70
CA TYR A 143 7.17 -4.80 -26.14
C TYR A 143 7.43 -5.21 -27.60
N GLY A 144 8.12 -4.38 -28.39
CA GLY A 144 8.38 -4.63 -29.81
C GLY A 144 9.53 -5.61 -30.06
N LYS A 145 9.81 -5.83 -31.36
CA LYS A 145 10.86 -6.76 -31.83
C LYS A 145 12.26 -6.28 -31.39
N GLY A 146 12.87 -7.01 -30.46
CA GLY A 146 14.15 -6.69 -29.82
C GLY A 146 14.06 -6.28 -28.34
N SER A 147 12.85 -6.14 -27.80
CA SER A 147 12.64 -5.90 -26.36
C SER A 147 12.79 -7.18 -25.53
N LYS A 148 12.92 -7.02 -24.19
CA LYS A 148 12.95 -8.13 -23.22
C LYS A 148 11.73 -9.06 -23.34
N TYR A 149 10.63 -8.58 -23.94
CA TYR A 149 9.36 -9.28 -24.08
C TYR A 149 8.99 -9.61 -25.53
N HIS A 150 9.96 -9.55 -26.45
CA HIS A 150 9.76 -9.85 -27.87
C HIS A 150 9.06 -11.20 -28.13
N GLU A 151 9.33 -12.21 -27.31
CA GLU A 151 8.76 -13.56 -27.42
C GLU A 151 7.22 -13.60 -27.22
N LEU A 152 6.64 -12.60 -26.55
CA LEU A 152 5.19 -12.52 -26.32
C LEU A 152 4.39 -11.99 -27.51
N ASP A 153 5.06 -11.50 -28.58
CA ASP A 153 4.45 -10.96 -29.82
C ASP A 153 3.20 -10.08 -29.58
N LEU A 154 3.31 -9.18 -28.59
CA LEU A 154 2.22 -8.29 -28.17
C LEU A 154 1.82 -7.30 -29.26
N GLU A 155 2.76 -6.94 -30.13
CA GLU A 155 2.55 -6.05 -31.26
C GLU A 155 1.62 -6.68 -32.32
N GLY A 156 1.65 -8.01 -32.48
CA GLY A 156 0.76 -8.76 -33.35
C GLY A 156 -0.65 -8.96 -32.76
N HIS A 157 -0.75 -9.15 -31.45
CA HIS A 157 -2.03 -9.37 -30.77
C HIS A 157 -2.79 -8.07 -30.44
N TYR A 158 -2.06 -6.98 -30.19
CA TYR A 158 -2.62 -5.68 -29.82
C TYR A 158 -2.06 -4.57 -30.74
N PRO A 159 -2.48 -4.54 -32.03
CA PRO A 159 -2.00 -3.56 -33.00
C PRO A 159 -2.36 -2.12 -32.63
N ASP A 160 -3.44 -1.94 -31.87
CA ASP A 160 -3.89 -0.64 -31.35
C ASP A 160 -3.25 -0.29 -29.99
N GLY A 161 -2.27 -1.06 -29.52
CA GLY A 161 -1.68 -0.90 -28.18
C GLY A 161 -2.51 -1.55 -27.07
N GLY A 162 -1.84 -1.94 -25.99
CA GLY A 162 -2.47 -2.63 -24.86
C GLY A 162 -1.62 -2.62 -23.60
N PHE A 163 -2.26 -2.74 -22.44
CA PHE A 163 -1.54 -2.85 -21.17
C PHE A 163 -1.23 -4.32 -20.87
N ALA A 164 0.06 -4.66 -20.83
CA ALA A 164 0.53 -5.99 -20.50
C ALA A 164 1.55 -5.92 -19.35
N VAL A 165 1.26 -6.58 -18.24
CA VAL A 165 2.21 -6.73 -17.14
C VAL A 165 2.80 -8.14 -17.23
N PRO A 166 4.04 -8.28 -17.74
CA PRO A 166 4.69 -9.58 -17.72
C PRO A 166 4.91 -10.01 -16.27
N ALA A 167 4.52 -11.25 -15.95
CA ALA A 167 4.75 -11.81 -14.62
C ALA A 167 6.26 -11.85 -14.35
N GLY A 168 6.72 -11.03 -13.40
CA GLY A 168 8.10 -11.07 -12.90
C GLY A 168 8.26 -12.18 -11.85
N ASP A 169 9.01 -11.90 -10.78
CA ASP A 169 9.15 -12.79 -9.62
C ASP A 169 7.88 -12.83 -8.75
N LEU A 170 6.77 -13.26 -9.35
CA LEU A 170 5.50 -13.48 -8.66
C LEU A 170 5.70 -14.46 -7.49
N ALA A 171 6.48 -15.52 -7.69
CA ALA A 171 6.78 -16.49 -6.65
C ALA A 171 7.50 -15.87 -5.43
N TYR A 172 8.47 -14.99 -5.67
CA TYR A 172 9.17 -14.28 -4.59
C TYR A 172 8.19 -13.36 -3.83
N SER A 173 7.35 -12.63 -4.56
CA SER A 173 6.36 -11.71 -3.99
C SER A 173 5.33 -12.46 -3.14
N VAL A 174 4.83 -13.59 -3.62
CA VAL A 174 3.89 -14.47 -2.89
C VAL A 174 4.55 -15.04 -1.63
N LEU A 175 5.83 -15.42 -1.70
CA LEU A 175 6.56 -15.95 -0.55
C LEU A 175 6.77 -14.88 0.53
N ILE A 176 7.19 -13.68 0.16
CA ILE A 176 7.32 -12.54 1.09
C ILE A 176 5.96 -12.23 1.72
N PHE A 177 4.91 -12.13 0.91
CA PHE A 177 3.58 -11.81 1.42
C PHE A 177 3.09 -12.87 2.40
N SER A 178 3.27 -14.15 2.09
CA SER A 178 2.85 -15.27 2.95
C SER A 178 3.63 -15.38 4.26
N VAL A 179 4.89 -14.90 4.29
CA VAL A 179 5.72 -14.88 5.50
C VAL A 179 5.41 -13.65 6.36
N CYS A 180 4.98 -12.55 5.75
CA CYS A 180 4.73 -11.28 6.42
C CYS A 180 3.26 -11.04 6.79
N SER A 181 2.31 -11.81 6.22
CA SER A 181 0.88 -11.84 6.58
C SER A 181 0.60 -12.81 7.71
#